data_AF-A0A1X7FVN8-F1
#
_entry.id   AF-A0A1X7FVN8-F1
#
_cell.length_a   1.000
_cell.length_b   1.000
_cell.length_c   1.000
_cell.angle_alpha   90.00
_cell.angle_beta   90.00
_cell.angle_gamma   90.00
#
_symmetry.space_group_name_H-M   'P 1'
#
loop_
_entity.id
_entity.type
_entity.pdbx_description
1 polymer ?
#
loop_
_entity_poly.entity_id
_entity_poly.type
_entity_poly.pdbx_seq_one_letter_code
_entity_poly.pdbx_strand_id
1 'polypeptide(L)'
;MTMNRLRQFAASSNGDRWFLGRDDKTREAFVLHRGNAPSGGHETRTAVPAFLNLKPVGPERDALIAALGVSDDWAEEAQDSYTSSSL
;
A
#
# COMPACT_ATOMS: atom_id res chain seq x y z
N MET A 1 -0.23 -8.31 18.26
CA MET A 1 -0.68 -8.23 16.86
C MET A 1 0.49 -7.73 16.01
N THR A 2 0.83 -8.38 14.90
CA THR A 2 1.76 -7.80 13.91
C THR A 2 1.05 -6.60 13.28
N MET A 3 1.47 -5.37 13.58
CA MET A 3 0.88 -4.17 12.99
C MET A 3 1.61 -3.86 11.68
N ASN A 4 1.11 -4.40 10.57
CA ASN A 4 1.62 -4.06 9.25
C ASN A 4 1.15 -2.64 8.91
N ARG A 5 2.07 -1.67 8.95
CA ARG A 5 1.78 -0.28 8.60
C ARG A 5 1.68 -0.16 7.08
N LEU A 6 0.51 0.24 6.58
CA LEU A 6 0.21 0.41 5.14
C LEU A 6 0.05 1.90 4.81
N ARG A 7 0.84 2.41 3.89
CA ARG A 7 0.75 3.80 3.40
C ARG A 7 0.32 3.81 1.94
N GLN A 8 -0.79 4.48 1.61
CA GLN A 8 -1.19 4.65 0.22
C GLN A 8 -0.18 5.53 -0.53
N PHE A 9 0.21 5.15 -1.74
CA PHE A 9 1.11 5.95 -2.58
C PHE A 9 0.57 6.22 -3.99
N ALA A 10 -0.39 5.43 -4.47
CA ALA A 10 -1.03 5.65 -5.75
C ALA A 10 -2.51 5.28 -5.72
N ALA A 11 -3.28 5.94 -6.57
CA ALA A 11 -4.65 5.62 -6.90
C ALA A 11 -4.86 5.84 -8.39
N SER A 12 -5.58 4.94 -9.04
CA SER A 12 -5.98 5.06 -10.44
C SER A 12 -7.39 5.61 -10.51
N SER A 13 -7.69 6.34 -11.58
CA SER A 13 -9.05 6.81 -11.88
C SER A 13 -10.07 5.67 -12.00
N ASN A 14 -9.59 4.45 -12.25
CA ASN A 14 -10.40 3.24 -12.30
C ASN A 14 -10.78 2.68 -10.91
N GLY A 15 -10.29 3.30 -9.83
CA GLY A 15 -10.57 2.89 -8.44
C GLY A 15 -9.57 1.91 -7.84
N ASP A 16 -8.56 1.49 -8.60
CA ASP A 16 -7.43 0.73 -8.08
C ASP A 16 -6.59 1.59 -7.13
N ARG A 17 -6.16 1.00 -6.01
CA ARG A 17 -5.31 1.68 -5.02
C ARG A 17 -4.09 0.84 -4.70
N TRP A 18 -2.96 1.52 -4.51
CA TRP A 18 -1.71 0.87 -4.14
C TRP A 18 -1.19 1.42 -2.81
N PHE A 19 -0.78 0.49 -1.96
CA PHE A 19 -0.24 0.76 -0.64
C PHE A 19 1.15 0.16 -0.52
N LEU A 20 2.05 0.89 0.14
CA LEU A 20 3.35 0.44 0.56
C LEU A 20 3.23 -0.05 2.00
N GLY A 21 3.37 -1.35 2.19
CA GLY A 21 3.42 -1.99 3.49
C GLY A 21 4.84 -2.28 3.93
N ARG A 22 5.08 -2.25 5.23
CA ARG A 22 6.29 -2.80 5.83
C ARG A 22 5.91 -3.93 6.77
N ASP A 23 6.55 -5.07 6.61
CA ASP A 23 6.42 -6.17 7.54
C ASP A 23 7.24 -5.88 8.80
N ASP A 24 6.63 -5.89 9.97
CA ASP A 24 7.34 -5.59 11.22
C ASP A 24 8.33 -6.71 11.61
N LYS A 25 8.02 -7.96 11.25
CA LYS A 25 8.85 -9.13 11.61
C LYS A 25 10.07 -9.24 10.71
N THR A 26 9.91 -9.07 9.41
CA THR A 26 11.04 -9.19 8.46
C THR A 26 11.66 -7.85 8.11
N ARG A 27 11.02 -6.73 8.50
CA ARG A 27 11.34 -5.35 8.08
C ARG A 27 11.32 -5.12 6.57
N GLU A 28 10.75 -6.06 5.81
CA GLU A 28 10.68 -6.01 4.35
C GLU A 28 9.49 -5.18 3.88
N ALA A 29 9.72 -4.39 2.83
CA ALA A 29 8.69 -3.60 2.18
C ALA A 29 7.96 -4.42 1.10
N PHE A 30 6.64 -4.28 1.03
CA PHE A 30 5.80 -4.90 0.03
C PHE A 30 4.78 -3.91 -0.53
N VAL A 31 4.35 -4.13 -1.77
CA VAL A 31 3.26 -3.41 -2.41
C VAL A 31 1.98 -4.23 -2.22
N LEU A 32 0.92 -3.57 -1.75
CA LEU A 32 -0.43 -4.10 -1.74
C LEU A 32 -1.24 -3.37 -2.80
N HIS A 33 -1.66 -4.08 -3.84
CA HIS A 33 -2.63 -3.58 -4.81
C HIS A 33 -4.01 -4.01 -4.38
N ARG A 34 -4.94 -3.06 -4.27
CA ARG A 34 -6.35 -3.31 -4.02
C ARG A 34 -7.13 -2.94 -5.28
N GLY A 35 -7.71 -3.95 -5.92
CA GLY A 35 -8.60 -3.77 -7.06
C GLY A 35 -9.83 -2.95 -6.70
N ASN A 36 -10.42 -2.31 -7.71
CA ASN A 36 -11.72 -1.65 -7.54
C ASN A 36 -12.83 -2.68 -7.21
N ALA A 37 -13.98 -2.19 -6.71
CA ALA A 37 -15.14 -3.02 -6.42
C ALA A 37 -15.64 -3.87 -7.61
N PRO A 38 -15.69 -3.36 -8.87
CA PRO A 38 -16.05 -4.19 -10.02
C PRO A 38 -15.09 -5.35 -10.32
N SER A 39 -13.80 -5.24 -9.97
CA SER A 39 -12.82 -6.33 -10.06
C SER A 39 -12.84 -7.28 -8.86
N GLY A 40 -13.85 -7.19 -7.98
CA GLY A 40 -14.02 -8.04 -6.81
C GLY A 40 -13.23 -7.58 -5.58
N GLY A 41 -12.60 -6.41 -5.61
CA GLY A 41 -11.85 -5.88 -4.46
C GLY A 41 -10.60 -6.68 -4.09
N HIS A 42 -10.08 -7.48 -5.02
CA HIS A 42 -8.96 -8.38 -4.75
C HIS A 42 -7.73 -7.61 -4.28
N GLU A 43 -7.13 -8.12 -3.21
CA GLU A 43 -5.89 -7.61 -2.67
C GLU A 43 -4.74 -8.51 -3.10
N THR A 44 -3.80 -7.94 -3.86
CA THR A 44 -2.61 -8.64 -4.31
C THR A 44 -1.39 -8.07 -3.59
N ARG A 45 -0.69 -8.93 -2.84
CA ARG A 45 0.59 -8.60 -2.21
C ARG A 45 1.73 -8.96 -3.14
N THR A 46 2.62 -8.01 -3.40
CA THR A 46 3.81 -8.21 -4.24
C THR A 46 5.02 -7.62 -3.52
N ALA A 47 6.14 -8.34 -3.52
CA ALA A 47 7.38 -7.79 -2.96
C ALA A 47 7.79 -6.54 -3.78
N VAL A 48 8.28 -5.49 -3.11
CA VAL A 48 8.80 -4.28 -3.80
C VAL A 48 9.79 -4.62 -4.93
N PRO A 49 10.81 -5.48 -4.76
CA PRO A 49 11.73 -5.80 -5.85
C PRO A 49 11.03 -6.50 -7.02
N ALA A 50 10.04 -7.36 -6.75
CA ALA A 50 9.27 -8.02 -7.80
C ALA A 50 8.39 -7.01 -8.57
N PHE A 51 7.76 -6.06 -7.85
CA PHE A 51 6.95 -5.01 -8.46
C PHE A 51 7.78 -4.05 -9.31
N LEU A 52 9.00 -3.69 -8.86
CA LEU A 52 9.92 -2.86 -9.64
C LEU A 52 10.44 -3.56 -10.91
N ASN A 53 10.39 -4.88 -10.96
CA ASN A 53 10.81 -5.69 -12.10
C ASN A 53 9.66 -6.07 -13.04
N LEU A 54 8.40 -5.80 -12.66
CA LEU A 54 7.23 -6.06 -13.50
C LEU A 54 7.23 -5.12 -14.73
N LYS A 55 6.83 -5.67 -15.88
CA LYS A 55 6.60 -4.91 -17.12
C LYS A 55 5.12 -5.04 -17.52
N PRO A 56 4.50 -3.99 -18.10
CA PRO A 56 5.10 -2.70 -18.48
C PRO A 56 5.41 -1.77 -17.30
N VAL A 57 6.36 -0.86 -17.49
CA VAL A 57 6.69 0.19 -16.52
C VAL A 57 5.58 1.26 -16.61
N GLY A 58 4.66 1.23 -15.65
CA GLY A 58 3.56 2.17 -15.53
C GLY A 58 3.83 3.31 -14.54
N PRO A 59 2.95 4.32 -14.49
CA PRO A 59 3.04 5.44 -13.54
C PRO A 59 3.04 5.00 -12.07
N GLU A 60 2.50 3.82 -11.77
CA GLU A 60 2.50 3.23 -10.43
C GLU A 60 3.93 2.92 -9.94
N ARG A 61 4.84 2.56 -10.85
CA ARG A 61 6.25 2.29 -10.52
C ARG A 61 6.98 3.57 -10.14
N ASP A 62 6.71 4.67 -10.83
CA ASP A 62 7.29 5.98 -10.52
C ASP A 62 6.79 6.48 -9.15
N ALA A 63 5.48 6.37 -8.91
CA ALA A 63 4.87 6.68 -7.62
C ALA A 63 5.44 5.84 -6.47
N LEU A 64 5.76 4.57 -6.71
CA LEU A 64 6.43 3.71 -5.72
C LEU A 64 7.86 4.21 -5.43
N ILE A 65 8.63 4.56 -6.45
CA ILE A 65 10.00 5.08 -6.28
C ILE A 65 9.96 6.38 -5.48
N ALA A 66 9.04 7.29 -5.81
CA ALA A 66 8.82 8.51 -5.05
C ALA A 66 8.44 8.21 -3.58
N ALA A 67 7.55 7.25 -3.34
CA ALA A 67 7.15 6.86 -2.00
C ALA A 67 8.28 6.22 -1.17
N LEU A 68 9.17 5.47 -1.81
CA LEU A 68 10.37 4.92 -1.17
C LEU A 68 11.38 6.02 -0.85
N GLY A 69 11.56 7.00 -1.74
CA GLY A 69 12.44 8.16 -1.55
C GLY A 69 11.94 9.15 -0.50
N VAL A 70 10.63 9.20 -0.25
CA VAL A 70 9.98 10.02 0.81
C VAL A 70 9.87 9.27 2.15
N SER A 71 10.74 8.28 2.40
CA SER A 71 10.82 7.63 3.71
C SER A 71 11.65 8.47 4.70
N ASP A 72 11.28 9.72 4.88
CA ASP A 72 11.65 10.53 6.04
C ASP A 72 10.36 10.74 6.83
N ASP A 73 10.37 10.37 8.10
CA ASP A 73 9.27 10.58 9.05
C ASP A 73 7.94 9.84 8.77
N TRP A 74 7.90 8.56 9.16
CA TRP A 74 6.65 7.84 9.36
C TRP A 74 5.97 8.33 10.65
N ALA A 75 5.35 9.52 10.60
CA ALA A 75 4.52 10.04 11.69
C ALA A 75 3.57 8.93 12.18
N GLU A 76 3.68 8.66 13.48
CA GLU A 76 2.69 7.88 14.21
C GLU A 76 1.33 8.59 14.17
N GLU A 77 0.29 7.84 14.51
CA GLU A 77 -1.09 8.28 14.74
C GLU A 77 -2.05 8.19 13.53
N ALA A 78 -2.66 7.00 13.38
CA ALA A 78 -4.12 6.85 13.31
C ALA A 78 -4.50 5.36 13.30
N GLN A 79 -4.27 4.67 14.43
CA GLN A 79 -4.96 3.41 14.74
C GLN A 79 -5.67 3.54 16.09
N ASP A 80 -6.54 4.53 16.19
CA ASP A 80 -7.66 4.61 17.13
C ASP A 80 -8.68 5.52 16.43
N SER A 81 -9.92 5.18 16.11
CA SER A 81 -10.86 4.31 16.80
C SER A 81 -11.86 3.73 15.79
N TYR A 82 -11.99 2.41 15.75
CA TYR A 82 -13.16 1.74 15.17
C TYR A 82 -14.24 1.65 16.26
N THR A 83 -14.81 2.80 16.66
CA THR A 83 -16.00 2.79 17.52
C THR A 83 -17.23 2.80 16.61
N SER A 84 -17.70 1.59 16.35
CA SER A 84 -19.11 1.34 16.09
C SER A 84 -19.92 1.92 17.25
N SER A 85 -20.83 2.86 16.98
CA SER A 85 -21.89 3.21 17.91
C SER A 85 -23.12 3.62 17.12
N SER A 86 -24.07 2.69 17.11
CA SER A 86 -25.46 2.86 16.75
C SER A 86 -26.08 4.10 17.41
N LEU A 87 -26.88 4.82 16.64
CA LEU A 87 -28.13 5.43 17.10
C LEU A 87 -29.19 5.24 16.02
#